data_AF-A0A0G3H6A3-F1
#
_entry.id   AF-A0A0G3H6A3-F1
#
_cell.length_a   1.000
_cell.length_b   1.000
_cell.length_c   1.000
_cell.angle_alpha   90.00
_cell.angle_beta   90.00
_cell.angle_gamma   90.00
#
_symmetry.space_group_name_H-M   'P 1'
#
loop_
_entity.id
_entity.type
_entity.pdbx_description
1 polymer ?
#
loop_
_entity_poly.entity_id
_entity_poly.type
_entity_poly.pdbx_seq_one_letter_code
_entity_poly.pdbx_strand_id
1 'polypeptide(L)'
;MPVRHPVLCEIYKKLASHHTAVFLDESYREPAKQSDKDGYYIIAGSVLTKDTLEGTRIRLQEIVGHNHFHTTEALQTTDGTHTVHALLDQCHQWEDKHLLVVKTRLGPGDDTEHARQQCLTALIRELDTNTRAIIFEKRQHNKDNNADQALIKKLRNQKLLPQSVRTVWVSPSDEKLLWLPDLVAMAYRRTITHTDDTRLLFPRYLQQSATIIPIPNTLTQGIPETSFSLLEHPTDSITTALDHATPYNNEPETARHWELSPTTNDEPLEN
;
A
#
# COMPACT_ATOMS: atom_id res chain seq x y z
N MET A 1 21.69 9.97 7.71
CA MET A 1 22.03 10.45 6.35
C MET A 1 21.05 11.53 5.93
N PRO A 2 21.49 12.68 5.39
CA PRO A 2 20.59 13.77 5.05
C PRO A 2 19.69 13.41 3.86
N VAL A 3 18.38 13.57 4.05
CA VAL A 3 17.40 13.56 2.97
C VAL A 3 17.73 14.70 2.00
N ARG A 4 17.74 14.41 0.69
CA ARG A 4 18.08 15.40 -0.35
C ARG A 4 16.87 15.82 -1.18
N HIS A 5 15.79 15.05 -1.15
CA HIS A 5 14.58 15.36 -1.89
C HIS A 5 13.93 16.66 -1.33
N PRO A 6 13.78 17.72 -2.14
CA PRO A 6 13.46 19.06 -1.65
C PRO A 6 12.11 19.12 -0.93
N VAL A 7 11.10 18.39 -1.44
CA VAL A 7 9.78 18.33 -0.81
C VAL A 7 9.83 17.62 0.54
N LEU A 8 10.64 16.56 0.67
CA LEU A 8 10.78 15.85 1.95
C LEU A 8 11.49 16.72 2.97
N CYS A 9 12.56 17.40 2.57
CA CYS A 9 13.26 18.37 3.42
C CYS A 9 12.29 19.41 3.98
N GLU A 10 11.44 19.99 3.13
CA GLU A 10 10.47 21.00 3.56
C GLU A 10 9.36 20.43 4.45
N ILE A 11 8.89 19.21 4.19
CA ILE A 11 7.94 18.53 5.07
C ILE A 11 8.56 18.30 6.45
N TYR A 12 9.75 17.67 6.52
CA TYR A 12 10.37 17.30 7.79
C TYR A 12 10.82 18.49 8.62
N LYS A 13 11.24 19.60 8.00
CA LYS A 13 11.55 20.85 8.73
C LYS A 13 10.33 21.44 9.44
N LYS A 14 9.11 21.19 8.93
CA LYS A 14 7.86 21.75 9.47
C LYS A 14 7.18 20.86 10.51
N LEU A 15 7.71 19.66 10.75
CA LEU A 15 7.19 18.77 11.78
C LEU A 15 7.73 19.17 13.16
N ALA A 16 6.85 19.28 14.15
CA ALA A 16 7.22 19.30 15.56
C ALA A 16 7.65 17.90 16.00
N SER A 17 8.41 17.78 17.09
CA SER A 17 8.98 16.52 17.57
C SER A 17 7.94 15.41 17.78
N HIS A 18 6.75 15.76 18.30
CA HIS A 18 5.65 14.82 18.56
C HIS A 18 4.79 14.53 17.33
N HIS A 19 4.98 15.22 16.21
CA HIS A 19 4.24 14.92 14.99
C HIS A 19 4.71 13.60 14.39
N THR A 20 3.77 12.86 13.82
CA THR A 20 4.05 11.60 13.13
C THR A 20 4.04 11.78 11.61
N ALA A 21 4.88 10.98 10.96
CA ALA A 21 4.89 10.74 9.54
C ALA A 21 4.58 9.27 9.28
N VAL A 22 3.75 8.99 8.27
CA VAL A 22 3.39 7.63 7.87
C VAL A 22 4.01 7.32 6.51
N PHE A 23 4.71 6.20 6.44
CA PHE A 23 5.38 5.71 5.22
C PHE A 23 4.57 4.56 4.67
N LEU A 24 4.19 4.63 3.40
CA LEU A 24 3.28 3.68 2.76
C LEU A 24 3.95 2.94 1.62
N ASP A 25 3.77 1.63 1.62
CA ASP A 25 4.05 0.75 0.50
C ASP A 25 2.93 -0.29 0.35
N GLU A 26 2.88 -0.95 -0.80
CA GLU A 26 1.82 -1.86 -1.18
C GLU A 26 2.31 -3.23 -1.63
N SER A 27 1.47 -4.24 -1.41
CA SER A 27 1.68 -5.54 -2.00
C SER A 27 0.35 -6.11 -2.46
N TYR A 28 0.28 -6.53 -3.71
CA TYR A 28 -0.94 -7.07 -4.28
C TYR A 28 -0.64 -8.25 -5.20
N ARG A 29 -1.69 -9.03 -5.46
CA ARG A 29 -1.71 -10.02 -6.53
C ARG A 29 -3.06 -9.92 -7.21
N GLU A 30 -3.02 -9.69 -8.52
CA GLU A 30 -4.25 -9.69 -9.31
C GLU A 30 -4.88 -11.09 -9.31
N PRO A 31 -6.21 -11.17 -9.29
CA PRO A 31 -6.89 -12.45 -9.52
C PRO A 31 -6.58 -12.96 -10.92
N ALA A 32 -5.93 -14.11 -11.02
CA ALA A 32 -5.74 -14.76 -12.31
C ALA A 32 -7.07 -15.36 -12.79
N LYS A 33 -7.38 -15.17 -14.08
CA LYS A 33 -8.66 -15.59 -14.70
C LYS A 33 -8.96 -17.10 -14.59
N GLN A 34 -7.95 -17.92 -14.30
CA GLN A 34 -8.02 -19.39 -14.30
C GLN A 34 -7.30 -20.01 -13.08
N SER A 35 -7.27 -19.29 -11.95
CA SER A 35 -6.63 -19.75 -10.71
C SER A 35 -7.64 -19.80 -9.58
N ASP A 36 -7.64 -20.91 -8.83
CA ASP A 36 -8.42 -21.05 -7.59
C ASP A 36 -7.87 -20.20 -6.43
N LYS A 37 -6.72 -19.54 -6.62
CA LYS A 37 -6.16 -18.61 -5.63
C LYS A 37 -6.75 -17.23 -5.81
N ASP A 38 -7.53 -16.80 -4.82
CA ASP A 38 -7.98 -15.42 -4.67
C ASP A 38 -6.79 -14.44 -4.76
N GLY A 39 -7.04 -13.30 -5.40
CA GLY A 39 -6.14 -12.15 -5.37
C GLY A 39 -6.23 -11.42 -4.02
N TYR A 40 -5.28 -10.53 -3.77
CA TYR A 40 -5.28 -9.71 -2.56
C TYR A 40 -4.72 -8.32 -2.85
N TYR A 41 -5.08 -7.38 -1.97
CA TYR A 41 -4.50 -6.05 -1.89
C TYR A 41 -4.08 -5.75 -0.45
N ILE A 42 -2.84 -5.30 -0.25
CA ILE A 42 -2.30 -4.88 1.04
C ILE A 42 -1.74 -3.48 0.87
N ILE A 43 -2.09 -2.58 1.77
CA ILE A 43 -1.34 -1.34 2.01
C ILE A 43 -0.78 -1.42 3.42
N ALA A 44 0.54 -1.36 3.54
CA ALA A 44 1.22 -1.27 4.81
C ALA A 44 1.63 0.18 5.08
N GLY A 45 1.50 0.59 6.34
CA GLY A 45 1.95 1.87 6.84
C GLY A 45 2.85 1.70 8.05
N SER A 46 4.01 2.35 8.05
CA SER A 46 4.87 2.46 9.23
C SER A 46 4.78 3.88 9.79
N VAL A 47 4.43 4.00 11.08
CA VAL A 47 4.18 5.29 11.74
C VAL A 47 5.39 5.65 12.60
N LEU A 48 6.05 6.76 12.28
CA LEU A 48 7.24 7.22 13.00
C LEU A 48 7.05 8.67 13.49
N THR A 49 7.58 8.97 14.66
CA THR A 49 7.66 10.34 15.19
C THR A 49 8.82 11.12 14.56
N LYS A 50 8.74 12.45 14.56
CA LYS A 50 9.74 13.30 13.89
C LYS A 50 11.15 13.15 14.48
N ASP A 51 11.25 12.87 15.78
CA ASP A 51 12.50 12.69 16.51
C ASP A 51 13.21 11.37 16.15
N THR A 52 12.48 10.32 15.80
CA THR A 52 13.07 9.01 15.45
C THR A 52 13.52 8.92 13.99
N LEU A 53 12.93 9.70 13.07
CA LEU A 53 13.17 9.56 11.62
C LEU A 53 14.64 9.44 11.21
N GLU A 54 15.51 10.29 11.75
CA GLU A 54 16.93 10.27 11.37
C GLU A 54 17.67 9.07 11.95
N GLY A 55 17.41 8.73 13.23
CA GLY A 55 18.00 7.57 13.89
C GLY A 55 17.57 6.27 13.21
N THR A 56 16.27 6.12 12.92
CA THR A 56 15.72 4.99 12.17
C THR A 56 16.37 4.88 10.80
N ARG A 57 16.49 5.98 10.04
CA ARG A 57 17.12 5.97 8.71
C ARG A 57 18.58 5.52 8.75
N ILE A 58 19.35 6.00 9.74
CA ILE A 58 20.75 5.59 9.93
C ILE A 58 20.80 4.10 10.25
N ARG A 59 19.97 3.62 11.18
CA ARG A 59 19.99 2.23 11.59
C ARG A 59 19.59 1.27 10.46
N LEU A 60 18.57 1.61 9.68
CA LEU A 60 18.20 0.86 8.49
C LEU A 60 19.37 0.78 7.49
N GLN A 61 20.06 1.90 7.29
CA GLN A 61 21.23 1.93 6.40
C GLN A 61 22.39 1.06 6.90
N GLU A 62 22.63 1.02 8.21
CA GLU A 62 23.67 0.18 8.81
C GLU A 62 23.39 -1.30 8.61
N ILE A 63 22.13 -1.71 8.78
CA ILE A 63 21.71 -3.12 8.62
C ILE A 63 21.77 -3.53 7.14
N VAL A 64 21.26 -2.71 6.24
CA VAL A 64 21.22 -3.01 4.80
C VAL A 64 22.60 -2.87 4.14
N GLY A 65 23.44 -1.94 4.59
CA GLY A 65 24.81 -1.76 4.09
C GLY A 65 24.93 -1.09 2.71
N HIS A 66 23.86 -1.00 1.92
CA HIS A 66 23.83 -0.35 0.59
C HIS A 66 22.60 0.54 0.39
N ASN A 67 22.48 1.20 -0.77
CA ASN A 67 21.48 2.26 -1.00
C ASN A 67 20.15 1.79 -1.60
N HIS A 68 20.02 0.51 -1.93
CA HIS A 68 18.83 -0.08 -2.53
C HIS A 68 18.36 -1.26 -1.69
N PHE A 69 17.08 -1.37 -1.37
CA PHE A 69 16.57 -2.53 -0.65
C PHE A 69 15.12 -2.77 -1.07
N HIS A 70 14.83 -4.03 -1.39
CA HIS A 70 13.49 -4.52 -1.64
C HIS A 70 13.39 -5.92 -1.04
N THR A 71 12.47 -6.10 -0.11
CA THR A 71 12.44 -7.27 0.78
C THR A 71 12.25 -8.57 0.00
N THR A 72 11.46 -8.53 -1.07
CA THR A 72 11.22 -9.72 -1.91
C THR A 72 12.50 -10.20 -2.60
N GLU A 73 13.36 -9.28 -3.05
CA GLU A 73 14.64 -9.60 -3.68
C GLU A 73 15.65 -10.09 -2.65
N ALA A 74 15.71 -9.43 -1.48
CA ALA A 74 16.61 -9.83 -0.41
C ALA A 74 16.39 -11.29 0.03
N LEU A 75 15.14 -11.75 0.11
CA LEU A 75 14.79 -13.13 0.45
C LEU A 75 15.22 -14.18 -0.59
N GLN A 76 15.70 -13.78 -1.76
CA GLN A 76 16.20 -14.72 -2.78
C GLN A 76 17.65 -15.16 -2.53
N THR A 77 18.33 -14.54 -1.57
CA THR A 77 19.73 -14.82 -1.24
C THR A 77 19.90 -15.12 0.24
N THR A 78 20.94 -15.88 0.60
CA THR A 78 21.26 -16.15 2.01
C THR A 78 21.59 -14.88 2.78
N ASP A 79 22.44 -14.02 2.22
CA ASP A 79 22.84 -12.75 2.85
C ASP A 79 21.66 -11.80 3.01
N GLY A 80 20.84 -11.64 1.96
CA GLY A 80 19.63 -10.81 2.03
C GLY A 80 18.61 -11.36 3.02
N THR A 81 18.50 -12.68 3.19
CA THR A 81 17.65 -13.29 4.22
C THR A 81 18.14 -12.91 5.63
N HIS A 82 19.44 -12.94 5.90
CA HIS A 82 19.99 -12.45 7.17
C HIS A 82 19.68 -10.96 7.39
N THR A 83 19.79 -10.13 6.35
CA THR A 83 19.41 -8.71 6.40
C THR A 83 17.93 -8.53 6.75
N VAL A 84 17.03 -9.29 6.13
CA VAL A 84 15.59 -9.26 6.41
C VAL A 84 15.30 -9.62 7.87
N HIS A 85 15.95 -10.67 8.39
CA HIS A 85 15.81 -11.04 9.80
C HIS A 85 16.32 -9.95 10.75
N ALA A 86 17.48 -9.37 10.47
CA ALA A 86 18.03 -8.27 11.27
C ALA A 86 17.13 -7.02 11.27
N LEU A 87 16.49 -6.71 10.14
CA LEU A 87 15.50 -5.63 10.06
C LEU A 87 14.25 -5.95 10.87
N LEU A 88 13.72 -7.18 10.79
CA LEU A 88 12.56 -7.61 11.57
C LEU A 88 12.83 -7.59 13.08
N ASP A 89 14.01 -8.06 13.50
CA ASP A 89 14.48 -7.96 14.89
C ASP A 89 14.53 -6.50 15.35
N GLN A 90 15.02 -5.61 14.48
CA GLN A 90 15.12 -4.20 14.80
C GLN A 90 13.73 -3.54 14.95
N CYS A 91 12.80 -3.81 14.05
CA CYS A 91 11.41 -3.33 14.16
C CYS A 91 10.74 -3.85 15.43
N HIS A 92 10.97 -5.12 15.77
CA HIS A 92 10.44 -5.73 16.99
C HIS A 92 10.97 -5.02 18.25
N GLN A 93 12.28 -4.72 18.30
CA GLN A 93 12.91 -4.00 19.42
C GLN A 93 12.45 -2.55 19.57
N TRP A 94 12.11 -1.88 18.47
CA TRP A 94 11.61 -0.51 18.51
C TRP A 94 10.15 -0.41 18.96
N GLU A 95 9.42 -1.54 18.95
CA GLU A 95 7.97 -1.55 19.16
C GLU A 95 7.25 -0.59 18.19
N ASP A 96 7.80 -0.43 16.98
CA ASP A 96 7.29 0.51 15.98
C ASP A 96 5.82 0.19 15.65
N LYS A 97 4.99 1.22 15.61
CA LYS A 97 3.57 1.06 15.28
C LYS A 97 3.39 0.92 13.78
N HIS A 98 2.84 -0.22 13.37
CA HIS A 98 2.48 -0.50 11.98
C HIS A 98 0.97 -0.54 11.79
N LEU A 99 0.51 -0.04 10.65
CA LEU A 99 -0.87 -0.13 10.18
C LEU A 99 -0.89 -1.05 8.95
N LEU A 100 -1.72 -2.07 8.95
CA LEU A 100 -1.87 -2.99 7.83
C LEU A 100 -3.31 -3.00 7.39
N VAL A 101 -3.58 -2.48 6.19
CA VAL A 101 -4.91 -2.59 5.57
C VAL A 101 -4.89 -3.72 4.56
N VAL A 102 -5.82 -4.65 4.70
CA VAL A 102 -5.77 -5.94 3.99
C VAL A 102 -7.12 -6.24 3.34
N LYS A 103 -7.12 -6.48 2.04
CA LYS A 103 -8.26 -7.01 1.27
C LYS A 103 -7.88 -8.36 0.67
N THR A 104 -8.39 -9.46 1.22
CA THR A 104 -7.92 -10.83 0.92
C THR A 104 -8.78 -11.62 -0.08
N ARG A 105 -9.77 -11.00 -0.74
CA ARG A 105 -10.44 -11.62 -1.90
C ARG A 105 -10.68 -10.60 -3.01
N LEU A 106 -9.71 -10.50 -3.90
CA LEU A 106 -9.95 -9.97 -5.23
C LEU A 106 -10.29 -11.17 -6.12
N GLY A 107 -11.50 -11.20 -6.68
CA GLY A 107 -11.96 -12.22 -7.61
C GLY A 107 -11.77 -11.79 -9.08
N PRO A 108 -11.87 -12.71 -10.05
CA PRO A 108 -11.74 -12.37 -11.46
C PRO A 108 -12.69 -11.22 -11.86
N GLY A 109 -12.14 -10.13 -12.40
CA GLY A 109 -12.89 -8.93 -12.78
C GLY A 109 -12.91 -7.81 -11.73
N ASP A 110 -12.40 -8.05 -10.52
CA ASP A 110 -12.18 -6.98 -9.55
C ASP A 110 -11.10 -6.01 -10.03
N ASP A 111 -11.38 -4.71 -9.87
CA ASP A 111 -10.47 -3.63 -10.21
C ASP A 111 -9.45 -3.39 -9.07
N THR A 112 -8.17 -3.58 -9.38
CA THR A 112 -7.06 -3.36 -8.45
C THR A 112 -6.96 -1.89 -8.02
N GLU A 113 -7.29 -0.94 -8.89
CA GLU A 113 -7.31 0.48 -8.54
C GLU A 113 -8.46 0.80 -7.59
N HIS A 114 -9.62 0.17 -7.77
CA HIS A 114 -10.71 0.26 -6.81
C HIS A 114 -10.34 -0.32 -5.44
N ALA A 115 -9.66 -1.48 -5.44
CA ALA A 115 -9.14 -2.09 -4.21
C ALA A 115 -8.12 -1.17 -3.50
N ARG A 116 -7.22 -0.53 -4.26
CA ARG A 116 -6.30 0.50 -3.76
C ARG A 116 -7.05 1.64 -3.09
N GLN A 117 -8.06 2.20 -3.74
CA GLN A 117 -8.84 3.31 -3.20
C GLN A 117 -9.55 2.93 -1.89
N GLN A 118 -10.11 1.73 -1.82
CA GLN A 118 -10.75 1.22 -0.60
C GLN A 118 -9.73 1.07 0.54
N CYS A 119 -8.58 0.44 0.27
CA CYS A 119 -7.53 0.24 1.27
C CYS A 119 -6.95 1.57 1.76
N LEU A 120 -6.65 2.49 0.84
CA LEU A 120 -6.08 3.79 1.19
C LEU A 120 -7.07 4.66 1.95
N THR A 121 -8.36 4.63 1.59
CA THR A 121 -9.41 5.33 2.34
C THR A 121 -9.54 4.78 3.75
N ALA A 122 -9.48 3.47 3.94
CA ALA A 122 -9.51 2.87 5.27
C ALA A 122 -8.26 3.22 6.08
N LEU A 123 -7.06 3.16 5.49
CA LEU A 123 -5.82 3.55 6.17
C LEU A 123 -5.90 5.00 6.66
N ILE A 124 -6.37 5.90 5.81
CA ILE A 124 -6.49 7.34 6.13
C ILE A 124 -7.42 7.58 7.34
N ARG A 125 -8.46 6.76 7.52
CA ARG A 125 -9.38 6.87 8.67
C ARG A 125 -8.74 6.46 9.99
N GLU A 126 -7.71 5.63 9.94
CA GLU A 126 -6.99 5.12 11.11
C GLU A 126 -5.79 5.99 11.51
N LEU A 127 -5.52 7.07 10.76
CA LEU A 127 -4.45 8.00 11.07
C LEU A 127 -4.73 8.75 12.37
N ASP A 128 -3.71 8.81 13.24
CA ASP A 128 -3.80 9.58 14.48
C ASP A 128 -3.88 11.09 14.20
N THR A 129 -4.46 11.83 15.15
CA THR A 129 -4.61 13.28 15.11
C THR A 129 -3.27 14.05 15.04
N ASN A 130 -2.15 13.44 15.43
CA ASN A 130 -0.79 14.00 15.33
C ASN A 130 -0.12 13.74 13.97
N THR A 131 -0.76 12.98 13.08
CA THR A 131 -0.23 12.73 11.73
C THR A 131 -0.18 14.03 10.95
N ARG A 132 0.98 14.33 10.36
CA ARG A 132 1.18 15.55 9.56
C ARG A 132 1.81 15.30 8.21
N ALA A 133 2.31 14.09 7.96
CA ALA A 133 2.87 13.70 6.68
C ALA A 133 2.51 12.26 6.33
N ILE A 134 2.22 12.03 5.05
CA ILE A 134 2.09 10.70 4.44
C ILE A 134 3.06 10.66 3.26
N ILE A 135 3.99 9.72 3.31
CA ILE A 135 5.02 9.51 2.30
C ILE A 135 4.65 8.21 1.58
N PHE A 136 4.32 8.34 0.30
CA PHE A 136 3.99 7.22 -0.56
C PHE A 136 5.24 6.78 -1.33
N GLU A 137 5.41 5.48 -1.53
CA GLU A 137 6.22 5.01 -2.63
C GLU A 137 5.63 5.48 -3.98
N LYS A 138 6.50 5.98 -4.86
CA LYS A 138 6.13 6.44 -6.18
C LYS A 138 5.72 5.26 -7.06
N ARG A 139 4.53 5.35 -7.66
CA ARG A 139 4.05 4.34 -8.62
C ARG A 139 4.78 4.45 -9.96
N GLN A 140 4.87 3.33 -10.67
CA GLN A 140 5.64 3.20 -11.91
C GLN A 140 5.13 4.14 -13.02
N HIS A 141 3.81 4.32 -13.15
CA HIS A 141 3.23 5.18 -14.18
C HIS A 141 2.70 6.51 -13.63
N ASN A 142 2.87 7.59 -14.39
CA ASN A 142 2.36 8.91 -13.99
C ASN A 142 0.84 8.95 -13.86
N LYS A 143 0.11 8.16 -14.67
CA LYS A 143 -1.36 8.04 -14.58
C LYS A 143 -1.78 7.56 -13.19
N ASP A 144 -1.04 6.63 -12.63
CA ASP A 144 -1.31 6.01 -11.35
C ASP A 144 -1.06 6.98 -10.19
N ASN A 145 0.03 7.76 -10.29
CA ASN A 145 0.29 8.86 -9.36
C ASN A 145 -0.80 9.96 -9.44
N ASN A 146 -1.34 10.22 -10.64
CA ASN A 146 -2.45 11.17 -10.80
C ASN A 146 -3.76 10.65 -10.18
N ALA A 147 -4.02 9.34 -10.27
CA ALA A 147 -5.17 8.71 -9.63
C ALA A 147 -5.10 8.83 -8.10
N ASP A 148 -3.94 8.58 -7.51
CA ASP A 148 -3.70 8.80 -6.08
C ASP A 148 -3.94 10.26 -5.67
N GLN A 149 -3.41 11.22 -6.43
CA GLN A 149 -3.60 12.64 -6.16
C GLN A 149 -5.08 13.05 -6.23
N ALA A 150 -5.83 12.51 -7.19
CA ALA A 150 -7.27 12.74 -7.32
C ALA A 150 -8.04 12.17 -6.12
N LEU A 151 -7.68 10.96 -5.65
CA LEU A 151 -8.25 10.36 -4.45
C LEU A 151 -7.95 11.22 -3.21
N ILE A 152 -6.70 11.63 -3.01
CA ILE A 152 -6.31 12.49 -1.88
C ILE A 152 -7.08 13.81 -1.88
N LYS A 153 -7.28 14.43 -3.06
CA LYS A 153 -8.11 15.63 -3.21
C LYS A 153 -9.56 15.35 -2.81
N LYS A 154 -10.14 14.23 -3.24
CA LYS A 154 -11.50 13.81 -2.87
C LYS A 154 -11.63 13.62 -1.36
N LEU A 155 -10.70 12.90 -0.71
CA LEU A 155 -10.72 12.66 0.73
C LEU A 155 -10.57 13.95 1.54
N ARG A 156 -9.77 14.90 1.07
CA ARG A 156 -9.67 16.26 1.64
C ARG A 156 -10.98 17.03 1.53
N ASN A 157 -11.63 17.00 0.37
CA ASN A 157 -12.93 17.66 0.17
C ASN A 157 -14.03 17.05 1.06
N GLN A 158 -13.96 15.74 1.29
CA GLN A 158 -14.85 15.01 2.21
C GLN A 158 -14.48 15.19 3.69
N LYS A 159 -13.45 16.00 4.00
CA LYS A 159 -12.93 16.23 5.36
C LYS A 159 -12.45 14.96 6.08
N LEU A 160 -12.16 13.89 5.33
CA LEU A 160 -11.57 12.66 5.86
C LEU A 160 -10.06 12.79 6.06
N LEU A 161 -9.39 13.57 5.21
CA LEU A 161 -7.98 13.91 5.36
C LEU A 161 -7.82 15.41 5.63
N PRO A 162 -7.29 15.83 6.79
CA PRO A 162 -7.08 17.25 7.07
C PRO A 162 -6.13 17.91 6.06
N GLN A 163 -6.39 19.18 5.72
CA GLN A 163 -5.54 19.96 4.82
C GLN A 163 -4.12 20.19 5.37
N SER A 164 -3.96 20.09 6.68
CA SER A 164 -2.66 20.17 7.36
C SER A 164 -1.76 18.96 7.10
N VAL A 165 -2.33 17.81 6.69
CA VAL A 165 -1.57 16.59 6.38
C VAL A 165 -0.95 16.70 4.98
N ARG A 166 0.37 16.74 4.94
CA ARG A 166 1.17 16.77 3.71
C ARG A 166 1.27 15.38 3.10
N THR A 167 1.30 15.31 1.78
CA THR A 167 1.39 14.07 1.01
C THR A 167 2.47 14.22 -0.05
N VAL A 168 3.31 13.21 -0.24
CA VAL A 168 4.37 13.20 -1.26
C VAL A 168 4.63 11.78 -1.75
N TRP A 169 4.97 11.62 -3.02
CA TRP A 169 5.33 10.35 -3.66
C TRP A 169 6.80 10.39 -4.04
N VAL A 170 7.59 9.45 -3.53
CA VAL A 170 9.06 9.41 -3.67
C VAL A 170 9.56 7.99 -3.88
N SER A 171 10.78 7.82 -4.37
CA SER A 171 11.41 6.50 -4.45
C SER A 171 12.01 6.09 -3.09
N PRO A 172 12.16 4.78 -2.80
CA PRO A 172 12.99 4.31 -1.67
C PRO A 172 14.43 4.82 -1.70
N SER A 173 14.94 5.21 -2.87
CA SER A 173 16.26 5.87 -3.00
C SER A 173 16.28 7.32 -2.47
N ASP A 174 15.14 8.02 -2.50
CA ASP A 174 14.96 9.35 -1.93
C ASP A 174 14.69 9.27 -0.41
N GLU A 175 13.98 8.22 0.03
CA GLU A 175 13.57 8.02 1.41
C GLU A 175 13.60 6.55 1.84
N LYS A 176 14.66 6.18 2.58
CA LYS A 176 14.91 4.80 3.02
C LYS A 176 13.92 4.30 4.09
N LEU A 177 13.18 5.20 4.73
CA LEU A 177 12.10 4.81 5.64
C LEU A 177 10.94 4.08 4.93
N LEU A 178 10.88 4.13 3.59
CA LEU A 178 9.97 3.30 2.78
C LEU A 178 10.33 1.80 2.82
N TRP A 179 11.52 1.42 3.27
CA TRP A 179 11.87 0.00 3.46
C TRP A 179 11.05 -0.68 4.57
N LEU A 180 10.55 0.10 5.55
CA LEU A 180 9.74 -0.42 6.64
C LEU A 180 8.37 -0.94 6.17
N PRO A 181 7.53 -0.13 5.48
CA PRO A 181 6.26 -0.65 4.97
C PRO A 181 6.44 -1.76 3.92
N ASP A 182 7.49 -1.76 3.10
CA ASP A 182 7.83 -2.88 2.19
C ASP A 182 8.06 -4.18 3.00
N LEU A 183 8.91 -4.11 4.03
CA LEU A 183 9.17 -5.24 4.94
C LEU A 183 7.89 -5.76 5.59
N VAL A 184 7.04 -4.86 6.10
CA VAL A 184 5.78 -5.18 6.77
C VAL A 184 4.79 -5.82 5.79
N ALA A 185 4.59 -5.23 4.62
CA ALA A 185 3.71 -5.75 3.57
C ALA A 185 4.17 -7.14 3.10
N MET A 186 5.47 -7.31 2.88
CA MET A 186 6.09 -8.58 2.51
C MET A 186 5.85 -9.65 3.58
N ALA A 187 6.17 -9.35 4.84
CA ALA A 187 6.05 -10.31 5.94
C ALA A 187 4.59 -10.75 6.13
N TYR A 188 3.65 -9.79 6.06
CA TYR A 188 2.23 -10.11 6.13
C TYR A 188 1.76 -10.93 4.92
N ARG A 189 2.17 -10.54 3.70
CA ARG A 189 1.88 -11.29 2.47
C ARG A 189 2.31 -12.75 2.61
N ARG A 190 3.52 -13.03 3.13
CA ARG A 190 4.01 -14.41 3.32
C ARG A 190 3.06 -15.22 4.21
N THR A 191 2.52 -14.61 5.27
CA THR A 191 1.54 -15.24 6.18
C THR A 191 0.32 -15.80 5.44
N ILE A 192 -0.19 -15.07 4.43
CA ILE A 192 -1.41 -15.45 3.70
C ILE A 192 -1.14 -16.21 2.40
N THR A 193 0.10 -16.28 1.93
CA THR A 193 0.44 -16.87 0.61
C THR A 193 1.40 -18.05 0.65
N HIS A 194 2.15 -18.26 1.73
CA HIS A 194 3.20 -19.28 1.83
C HIS A 194 2.93 -20.29 2.94
N THR A 195 3.50 -21.49 2.77
CA THR A 195 3.40 -22.60 3.72
C THR A 195 4.72 -22.94 4.41
N ASP A 196 5.84 -22.37 3.92
CA ASP A 196 7.16 -22.49 4.53
C ASP A 196 7.32 -21.59 5.78
N ASP A 197 8.49 -21.65 6.44
CA ASP A 197 8.77 -20.91 7.66
C ASP A 197 8.68 -19.38 7.52
N THR A 198 8.81 -18.83 6.30
CA THR A 198 8.67 -17.39 6.07
C THR A 198 7.26 -16.88 6.35
N ARG A 199 6.25 -17.78 6.39
CA ARG A 199 4.89 -17.44 6.84
C ARG A 199 4.84 -16.99 8.31
N LEU A 200 5.87 -17.29 9.09
CA LEU A 200 5.95 -16.94 10.51
C LEU A 200 6.62 -15.58 10.79
N LEU A 201 7.17 -14.90 9.78
CA LEU A 201 7.89 -13.63 9.97
C LEU A 201 6.98 -12.56 10.59
N PHE A 202 5.80 -12.32 10.03
CA PHE A 202 4.87 -11.35 10.59
C PHE A 202 4.37 -11.70 12.00
N PRO A 203 3.79 -12.90 12.25
CA PRO A 203 3.28 -13.24 13.58
C PRO A 203 4.37 -13.28 14.66
N ARG A 204 5.63 -13.58 14.30
CA ARG A 204 6.75 -13.61 15.24
C ARG A 204 7.24 -12.21 15.61
N TYR A 205 7.42 -11.32 14.63
CA TYR A 205 8.13 -10.06 14.85
C TYR A 205 7.22 -8.83 14.95
N LEU A 206 6.14 -8.79 14.16
CA LEU A 206 5.41 -7.53 13.90
C LEU A 206 3.98 -7.53 14.41
N GLN A 207 3.35 -8.70 14.61
CA GLN A 207 1.92 -8.76 14.94
C GLN A 207 1.55 -8.03 16.24
N GLN A 208 2.44 -7.99 17.23
CA GLN A 208 2.17 -7.30 18.50
C GLN A 208 2.14 -5.78 18.36
N SER A 209 2.85 -5.21 17.38
CA SER A 209 2.92 -3.77 17.14
C SER A 209 2.14 -3.33 15.89
N ALA A 210 1.37 -4.24 15.28
CA ALA A 210 0.61 -3.99 14.08
C ALA A 210 -0.91 -3.97 14.35
N THR A 211 -1.59 -2.95 13.83
CA THR A 211 -3.06 -2.94 13.71
C THR A 211 -3.44 -3.45 12.32
N ILE A 212 -4.15 -4.59 12.25
CA ILE A 212 -4.65 -5.14 10.99
C ILE A 212 -6.10 -4.69 10.78
N ILE A 213 -6.37 -4.03 9.65
CA ILE A 213 -7.66 -3.49 9.24
C ILE A 213 -8.14 -4.29 8.02
N PRO A 214 -9.00 -5.31 8.20
CA PRO A 214 -9.57 -6.03 7.08
C PRO A 214 -10.58 -5.16 6.33
N ILE A 215 -10.47 -5.07 5.01
CA ILE A 215 -11.54 -4.56 4.15
C ILE A 215 -12.51 -5.71 3.92
N PRO A 216 -13.74 -5.65 4.44
CA PRO A 216 -14.72 -6.69 4.19
C PRO A 216 -14.99 -6.77 2.69
N ASN A 217 -15.14 -7.99 2.18
CA ASN A 217 -15.68 -8.21 0.85
C ASN A 217 -17.17 -7.90 0.93
N THR A 218 -17.54 -6.62 0.83
CA THR A 218 -18.91 -6.28 0.51
C THR A 218 -19.16 -6.82 -0.88
N LEU A 219 -19.84 -7.97 -0.97
CA LEU A 219 -20.71 -8.23 -2.11
C LEU A 219 -21.48 -6.93 -2.29
N THR A 220 -21.45 -6.35 -3.48
CA THR A 220 -22.36 -5.28 -3.89
C THR A 220 -23.80 -5.82 -3.84
N GLN A 221 -24.34 -6.00 -2.63
CA GLN A 221 -25.76 -5.94 -2.37
C GLN A 221 -26.05 -4.46 -2.27
N GLY A 222 -26.85 -3.96 -3.21
CA GLY A 222 -27.09 -2.56 -3.44
C GLY A 222 -27.36 -1.79 -2.15
N ILE A 223 -26.82 -0.57 -2.08
CA ILE A 223 -27.39 0.45 -1.22
C ILE A 223 -28.87 0.53 -1.60
N PRO A 224 -29.84 0.29 -0.71
CA PRO A 224 -31.19 0.70 -0.97
C PRO A 224 -31.15 2.22 -1.01
N GLU A 225 -31.31 2.82 -2.19
CA GLU A 225 -31.74 4.20 -2.29
C GLU A 225 -33.12 4.27 -1.62
N THR A 226 -33.16 4.57 -0.33
CA THR A 226 -34.28 5.19 0.43
C THR A 226 -34.02 5.05 1.93
N SER A 227 -33.27 5.99 2.48
CA SER A 227 -33.46 6.48 3.86
C SER A 227 -32.84 7.87 4.00
N PHE A 228 -33.28 8.77 3.13
CA PHE A 228 -33.21 10.21 3.34
C PHE A 228 -34.55 10.78 2.88
N SER A 229 -35.47 10.95 3.83
CA SER A 229 -36.30 12.15 4.01
C SER A 229 -37.52 11.81 4.87
N LEU A 230 -37.48 12.26 6.12
CA LEU A 230 -38.67 12.74 6.81
C LEU A 230 -38.59 14.26 6.74
N LEU A 231 -39.42 14.86 5.89
CA LEU A 231 -40.12 16.12 6.09
C LEU A 231 -41.07 16.37 4.89
N GLU A 232 -42.23 16.92 5.24
CA GLU A 232 -43.52 16.86 4.55
C GLU A 232 -43.66 17.74 3.28
N HIS A 233 -44.36 17.15 2.27
CA HIS A 233 -45.43 17.68 1.38
C HIS A 233 -45.32 19.05 0.63
N PRO A 234 -46.19 19.34 -0.37
CA PRO A 234 -46.66 18.53 -1.51
C PRO A 234 -46.72 19.33 -2.87
N THR A 235 -47.16 18.63 -3.93
CA THR A 235 -47.84 19.07 -5.18
C THR A 235 -47.09 19.23 -6.51
N ASP A 236 -47.70 18.53 -7.49
CA ASP A 236 -47.89 18.78 -8.92
C ASP A 236 -46.84 18.35 -9.99
N SER A 237 -47.17 17.20 -10.59
CA SER A 237 -47.41 16.93 -12.03
C SER A 237 -46.51 17.59 -13.09
N ILE A 238 -45.88 16.75 -13.94
CA ILE A 238 -45.89 16.83 -15.43
C ILE A 238 -45.22 15.57 -16.05
N THR A 239 -45.78 15.18 -17.20
CA THR A 239 -45.64 13.97 -18.04
C THR A 239 -44.48 14.04 -19.05
N THR A 240 -44.24 12.89 -19.75
CA THR A 240 -43.56 12.65 -21.06
C THR A 240 -42.02 12.72 -21.10
N ALA A 241 -41.25 11.93 -21.86
CA ALA A 241 -41.41 10.74 -22.73
C ALA A 241 -39.99 10.33 -23.22
N LEU A 242 -39.81 9.04 -23.57
CA LEU A 242 -38.90 8.40 -24.56
C LEU A 242 -37.62 9.12 -25.06
N ASP A 243 -36.46 8.43 -25.07
CA ASP A 243 -35.92 7.84 -26.32
C ASP A 243 -34.65 6.99 -26.17
N HIS A 244 -34.48 6.10 -27.17
CA HIS A 244 -33.49 5.04 -27.39
C HIS A 244 -32.08 5.50 -27.82
N ALA A 245 -31.05 4.64 -27.58
CA ALA A 245 -30.02 4.15 -28.56
C ALA A 245 -28.71 3.71 -27.84
N THR A 246 -28.47 2.40 -27.69
CA THR A 246 -27.56 1.47 -28.45
C THR A 246 -26.15 1.27 -27.83
N PRO A 247 -25.59 0.04 -27.89
CA PRO A 247 -24.40 -0.36 -27.12
C PRO A 247 -23.10 -0.27 -27.94
N TYR A 248 -22.00 0.16 -27.31
CA TYR A 248 -20.67 0.15 -27.89
C TYR A 248 -19.90 -1.11 -27.43
N ASN A 249 -19.57 -1.97 -28.39
CA ASN A 249 -18.65 -3.10 -28.26
C ASN A 249 -17.23 -2.57 -28.01
N ASN A 250 -16.52 -3.11 -27.03
CA ASN A 250 -15.05 -3.06 -26.97
C ASN A 250 -14.54 -4.40 -26.43
N GLU A 251 -13.85 -5.14 -27.30
CA GLU A 251 -12.99 -6.26 -26.92
C GLU A 251 -11.76 -5.73 -26.15
N PRO A 252 -11.28 -6.41 -25.10
CA PRO A 252 -10.04 -6.03 -24.43
C PRO A 252 -8.82 -6.68 -25.10
N GLU A 253 -7.92 -5.82 -25.56
CA GLU A 253 -6.56 -6.12 -26.01
C GLU A 253 -5.74 -6.76 -24.87
N THR A 254 -5.04 -7.85 -25.18
CA THR A 254 -4.35 -8.74 -24.25
C THR A 254 -3.15 -8.11 -23.55
N ALA A 255 -3.14 -8.09 -22.22
CA ALA A 255 -1.97 -7.82 -21.39
C ALA A 255 -0.96 -8.97 -21.52
N ARG A 256 0.30 -8.63 -21.82
CA ARG A 256 1.41 -9.58 -22.01
C ARG A 256 1.91 -10.12 -20.66
N HIS A 257 1.95 -11.45 -20.59
CA HIS A 257 2.63 -12.25 -19.58
C HIS A 257 4.11 -11.85 -19.44
N TRP A 258 4.58 -11.68 -18.20
CA TRP A 258 6.00 -11.83 -17.87
C TRP A 258 6.17 -13.23 -17.28
N GLU A 259 6.60 -14.17 -18.10
CA GLU A 259 7.24 -15.41 -17.64
C GLU A 259 8.68 -15.31 -18.12
N LEU A 260 9.60 -15.10 -17.19
CA LEU A 260 11.02 -15.25 -17.46
C LEU A 260 11.34 -16.75 -17.31
N SER A 261 11.53 -17.42 -18.45
CA SER A 261 12.10 -18.76 -18.51
C SER A 261 13.54 -18.78 -17.97
N PRO A 262 13.98 -19.88 -17.33
CA PRO A 262 15.33 -20.01 -16.82
C PRO A 262 16.34 -20.19 -17.96
N THR A 263 17.40 -19.39 -17.93
CA THR A 263 18.58 -19.57 -18.79
C THR A 263 19.33 -20.83 -18.39
N THR A 264 19.41 -21.77 -19.33
CA THR A 264 20.32 -22.91 -19.32
C THR A 264 21.77 -22.40 -19.32
N ASN A 265 22.55 -22.75 -18.31
CA ASN A 265 24.01 -22.62 -18.35
C ASN A 265 24.58 -23.81 -19.12
N ASP A 266 25.25 -23.51 -20.22
CA ASP A 266 26.16 -24.43 -20.91
C ASP A 266 27.36 -24.74 -20.01
N GLU A 267 27.62 -26.03 -19.79
CA GLU A 267 28.94 -26.55 -19.45
C GLU A 267 29.90 -26.38 -20.63
N PRO A 268 31.22 -26.35 -20.37
CA PRO A 268 32.15 -26.97 -21.28
C PRO A 268 32.89 -28.13 -20.60
N LEU A 269 32.82 -29.29 -21.25
CA LEU A 269 33.70 -30.44 -21.05
C LEU A 269 35.12 -30.12 -21.58
N GLU A 270 36.09 -30.34 -20.68
CA GLU A 270 37.47 -30.82 -20.82
C GLU A 270 38.24 -30.66 -22.15
N ASN A 271 39.41 -30.02 -22.06
CA ASN A 271 40.73 -30.69 -22.13
C ASN A 271 41.83 -29.80 -21.53
#